data_AF-A0A166WHR6-F1
#
_entry.id   AF-A0A166WHR6-F1
#
_cell.length_a   1.000
_cell.length_b   1.000
_cell.length_c   1.000
_cell.angle_alpha   90.00
_cell.angle_beta   90.00
_cell.angle_gamma   90.00
#
_symmetry.space_group_name_H-M   'P 1'
#
loop_
_entity.id
_entity.type
_entity.pdbx_description
1 polymer ?
#
loop_
_entity_poly.entity_id
_entity_poly.type
_entity_poly.pdbx_seq_one_letter_code
_entity_poly.pdbx_strand_id
1 'polypeptide(L)'
;MTTQQDESQDLAITSPTSPVAAFPLLPLEHRSRAPEFYGFVAWTSTYILFVIYVLWAILPEEYILWLGIEWYPSREWALLVPAYSVVVCFLTYFTYFALAIAATPSFSDISTITDSRAHLPATYHPNPYLAQANSDAIPELYDIPIGLVNRVTYGPLPE
;
A
#
# COMPACT_ATOMS: atom_id res chain seq x y z
N MET A 1 45.93 24.30 -6.07
CA MET A 1 45.12 24.39 -4.84
C MET A 1 43.95 23.44 -5.01
N THR A 2 44.26 22.14 -5.01
CA THR A 2 43.36 21.06 -5.48
C THR A 2 43.56 19.78 -4.67
N THR A 3 44.56 19.76 -3.80
CA THR A 3 45.01 18.58 -3.05
C THR A 3 44.27 18.38 -1.73
N GLN A 4 43.70 19.43 -1.12
CA GLN A 4 43.04 19.29 0.20
C GLN A 4 41.63 18.70 0.15
N GLN A 5 40.94 18.78 -0.99
CA GLN A 5 39.54 18.35 -1.08
C GLN A 5 39.44 16.83 -1.29
N ASP A 6 40.42 16.25 -2.00
CA ASP A 6 40.53 14.82 -2.27
C ASP A 6 40.86 14.03 -0.99
N GLU A 7 41.86 14.50 -0.21
CA GLU A 7 42.21 13.88 1.09
C GLU A 7 41.04 13.90 2.07
N SER A 8 40.24 14.97 2.10
CA SER A 8 39.09 15.05 3.00
C SER A 8 37.95 14.09 2.63
N GLN A 9 37.83 13.70 1.36
CA GLN A 9 36.86 12.71 0.91
C GLN A 9 37.35 11.28 1.17
N ASP A 10 38.63 10.99 0.97
CA ASP A 10 39.22 9.67 1.27
C ASP A 10 39.19 9.33 2.78
N LEU A 11 39.40 10.33 3.64
CA LEU A 11 39.31 10.15 5.09
C LEU A 11 37.86 9.93 5.59
N ALA A 12 36.86 10.39 4.84
CA ALA A 12 35.45 10.18 5.17
C ALA A 12 34.97 8.75 4.85
N ILE A 13 35.59 8.09 3.84
CA ILE A 13 35.28 6.72 3.43
C ILE A 13 35.82 5.70 4.45
N THR A 14 36.91 6.04 5.15
CA THR A 14 37.56 5.15 6.13
C THR A 14 37.08 5.35 7.56
N SER A 15 36.16 6.30 7.81
CA SER A 15 35.65 6.57 9.16
C SER A 15 34.61 5.52 9.60
N PRO A 16 34.85 4.78 10.70
CA PRO A 16 33.97 3.71 11.17
C PRO A 16 32.61 4.20 11.71
N THR A 17 32.40 5.52 11.79
CA THR A 17 31.14 6.14 12.25
C THR A 17 30.31 6.75 11.13
N SER A 18 30.72 6.62 9.86
CA SER A 18 29.97 7.10 8.71
C SER A 18 29.01 5.99 8.23
N PRO A 19 27.68 6.22 8.17
CA PRO A 19 26.79 5.26 7.52
C PRO A 19 27.19 5.16 6.06
N VAL A 20 27.63 3.97 5.63
CA VAL A 20 27.94 3.64 4.24
C VAL A 20 26.65 3.77 3.43
N ALA A 21 26.35 4.99 2.98
CA ALA A 21 25.33 5.25 1.99
C ALA A 21 25.94 4.88 0.64
N ALA A 22 25.56 3.70 0.13
CA ALA A 22 25.99 3.19 -1.15
C ALA A 22 25.56 4.13 -2.29
N PHE A 23 26.52 4.51 -3.12
CA PHE A 23 26.31 5.08 -4.46
C PHE A 23 25.56 4.05 -5.33
N PRO A 24 24.70 4.42 -6.30
CA PRO A 24 24.55 5.74 -6.90
C PRO A 24 23.87 6.75 -5.99
N LEU A 25 24.27 8.03 -6.13
CA LEU A 25 23.46 9.15 -5.65
C LEU A 25 22.07 8.99 -6.26
N LEU A 26 21.14 8.39 -5.52
CA LEU A 26 19.73 8.61 -5.78
C LEU A 26 19.56 10.13 -5.81
N PRO A 27 18.88 10.71 -6.83
CA PRO A 27 18.60 12.13 -6.82
C PRO A 27 18.07 12.46 -5.42
N LEU A 28 18.70 13.43 -4.73
CA LEU A 28 18.15 13.95 -3.49
C LEU A 28 16.68 14.18 -3.76
N GLU A 29 15.83 13.34 -3.17
CA GLU A 29 14.43 13.31 -3.52
C GLU A 29 13.93 14.71 -3.18
N HIS A 30 13.78 15.54 -4.22
CA HIS A 30 13.26 16.88 -4.08
C HIS A 30 11.78 16.65 -3.82
N ARG A 31 11.47 16.31 -2.56
CA ARG A 31 10.12 16.17 -2.07
C ARG A 31 9.53 17.56 -2.22
N SER A 32 8.93 17.78 -3.38
CA SER A 32 8.21 18.99 -3.68
C SER A 32 7.26 19.19 -2.51
N ARG A 33 7.32 20.36 -1.88
CA ARG A 33 6.45 20.69 -0.74
C ARG A 33 4.99 20.85 -1.17
N ALA A 34 4.72 20.77 -2.48
CA ALA A 34 3.41 20.94 -3.08
C ALA A 34 2.30 20.04 -2.49
N PRO A 35 2.51 18.73 -2.20
CA PRO A 35 1.47 17.88 -1.62
C PRO A 35 0.99 18.36 -0.25
N GLU A 36 1.88 18.94 0.58
CA GLU A 36 1.54 19.47 1.91
C GLU A 36 0.62 20.69 1.81
N PHE A 37 0.89 21.59 0.85
CA PHE A 37 0.06 22.76 0.61
C PHE A 37 -1.32 22.40 0.05
N TYR A 38 -1.38 21.46 -0.90
CA TYR A 38 -2.67 21.00 -1.43
C TYR A 38 -3.52 20.33 -0.34
N GLY A 39 -2.91 19.52 0.52
CA GLY A 39 -3.60 18.90 1.66
C GLY A 39 -4.18 19.95 2.61
N PHE A 40 -3.41 20.98 2.96
CA PHE A 40 -3.87 22.07 3.83
C PHE A 40 -5.02 22.88 3.22
N VAL A 41 -4.91 23.24 1.94
CA VAL A 41 -5.96 23.99 1.23
C VAL A 41 -7.23 23.15 1.08
N ALA A 42 -7.09 21.87 0.70
CA ALA A 42 -8.21 20.95 0.61
C ALA A 42 -8.90 20.77 1.98
N TRP A 43 -8.15 20.51 3.04
CA TRP A 43 -8.70 20.35 4.39
C TRP A 43 -9.43 21.61 4.86
N THR A 44 -8.79 22.78 4.74
CA THR A 44 -9.38 24.06 5.17
C THR A 44 -10.65 24.38 4.37
N SER A 45 -10.61 24.22 3.05
CA SER A 45 -11.77 24.48 2.19
C SER A 45 -12.91 23.50 2.44
N THR A 46 -12.63 22.21 2.62
CA THR A 46 -13.65 21.21 2.98
C THR A 46 -14.29 21.54 4.33
N TYR A 47 -13.51 21.97 5.33
CA TYR A 47 -14.06 22.33 6.64
C TYR A 47 -14.95 23.58 6.57
N ILE A 48 -14.52 24.62 5.83
CA ILE A 48 -15.32 25.83 5.62
C ILE A 48 -16.64 25.49 4.92
N LEU A 49 -16.58 24.70 3.83
CA LEU A 49 -17.78 24.25 3.11
C LEU A 49 -18.70 23.40 4.00
N PHE A 50 -18.13 22.54 4.84
CA PHE A 50 -18.89 21.73 5.79
C PHE A 50 -19.61 22.59 6.83
N VAL A 51 -18.95 23.61 7.39
CA VAL A 51 -19.59 24.55 8.33
C VAL A 51 -20.73 25.30 7.63
N ILE A 52 -20.51 25.80 6.42
CA ILE A 52 -21.56 26.47 5.63
C ILE A 52 -22.73 25.51 5.36
N TYR A 53 -22.46 24.26 5.02
CA TYR A 53 -23.47 23.23 4.80
C TYR A 53 -24.30 22.94 6.06
N VAL A 54 -23.65 22.78 7.23
CA VAL A 54 -24.34 22.56 8.51
C VAL A 54 -25.17 23.77 8.90
N LEU A 55 -24.63 24.98 8.73
CA LEU A 55 -25.38 26.22 8.98
C LEU A 55 -26.61 26.28 8.08
N TRP A 56 -26.45 26.05 6.77
CA TRP A 56 -27.57 26.00 5.83
C TRP A 56 -28.63 24.94 6.20
N ALA A 57 -28.20 23.77 6.68
CA ALA A 57 -29.10 22.68 7.06
C ALA A 57 -29.94 22.99 8.31
N ILE A 58 -29.39 23.74 9.29
CA ILE A 58 -30.02 23.96 10.60
C ILE A 58 -30.74 25.31 10.68
N LEU A 59 -30.27 26.33 9.93
CA LEU A 59 -30.73 27.71 10.09
C LEU A 59 -32.21 27.88 9.66
N PRO A 60 -33.03 28.65 10.41
CA PRO A 60 -34.39 28.99 10.01
C PRO A 60 -34.42 29.80 8.70
N GLU A 61 -35.52 29.69 7.97
CA GLU A 61 -35.69 30.35 6.66
C GLU A 61 -35.59 31.88 6.73
N GLU A 62 -36.07 32.47 7.81
CA GLU A 62 -36.04 33.91 8.09
C GLU A 62 -34.62 34.49 7.98
N TYR A 63 -33.62 33.78 8.50
CA TYR A 63 -32.23 34.22 8.46
C TYR A 63 -31.59 34.04 7.08
N ILE A 64 -31.99 33.01 6.32
CA ILE A 64 -31.50 32.74 4.97
C ILE A 64 -32.02 33.83 4.01
N LEU A 65 -33.31 34.17 4.12
CA LEU A 65 -33.93 35.26 3.37
C LEU A 65 -33.35 36.61 3.75
N TRP A 66 -33.06 36.85 5.04
CA TRP A 66 -32.37 38.05 5.49
C TRP A 66 -30.96 38.18 4.88
N LEU A 67 -30.26 37.06 4.67
CA LEU A 67 -28.96 37.03 3.99
C LEU A 67 -29.05 37.36 2.49
N GLY A 68 -30.26 37.51 1.93
CA GLY A 68 -30.51 37.79 0.51
C GLY A 68 -30.51 36.56 -0.39
N ILE A 69 -30.61 35.35 0.18
CA ILE A 69 -30.64 34.10 -0.58
C ILE A 69 -32.10 33.71 -0.84
N GLU A 70 -32.60 34.07 -2.01
CA GLU A 70 -33.99 33.79 -2.41
C GLU A 70 -34.20 32.38 -2.98
N TRP A 71 -33.12 31.74 -3.47
CA TRP A 71 -33.19 30.40 -4.06
C TRP A 71 -32.14 29.48 -3.46
N TYR A 72 -32.60 28.38 -2.86
CA TYR A 72 -31.76 27.29 -2.35
C TYR A 72 -32.47 25.94 -2.58
N PRO A 73 -31.75 24.81 -2.70
CA PRO A 73 -32.36 23.50 -2.92
C PRO A 73 -33.22 23.06 -1.72
N SER A 74 -34.10 22.07 -1.90
CA SER A 74 -34.96 21.57 -0.82
C SER A 74 -34.13 21.13 0.40
N ARG A 75 -34.62 21.43 1.61
CA ARG A 75 -33.90 21.12 2.86
C ARG A 75 -33.68 19.62 3.08
N GLU A 76 -34.46 18.77 2.42
CA GLU A 76 -34.31 17.31 2.46
C GLU A 76 -32.93 16.84 1.99
N TRP A 77 -32.25 17.61 1.12
CA TRP A 77 -30.88 17.31 0.70
C TRP A 77 -29.88 17.31 1.86
N ALA A 78 -30.16 18.03 2.96
CA ALA A 78 -29.37 17.96 4.18
C ALA A 78 -29.37 16.56 4.82
N LEU A 79 -30.44 15.78 4.62
CA LEU A 79 -30.54 14.40 5.09
C LEU A 79 -30.12 13.40 4.01
N LEU A 80 -30.49 13.65 2.75
CA LEU A 80 -30.20 12.74 1.65
C LEU A 80 -28.69 12.59 1.44
N VAL A 81 -27.92 13.69 1.42
CA VAL A 81 -26.47 13.63 1.19
C VAL A 81 -25.75 12.69 2.18
N PRO A 82 -25.88 12.84 3.52
CA PRO A 82 -25.24 11.92 4.45
C PRO A 82 -25.80 10.50 4.36
N ALA A 83 -27.11 10.33 4.16
CA ALA A 83 -27.70 9.00 4.03
C ALA A 83 -27.16 8.23 2.80
N TYR A 84 -27.15 8.86 1.63
CA TYR A 84 -26.60 8.26 0.42
C TYR A 84 -25.09 8.04 0.51
N SER A 85 -24.34 8.90 1.22
CA SER A 85 -22.90 8.70 1.41
C SER A 85 -22.61 7.38 2.13
N VAL A 86 -23.39 7.05 3.17
CA VAL A 86 -23.27 5.78 3.90
C VAL A 86 -23.61 4.59 3.01
N VAL A 87 -24.67 4.70 2.21
CA VAL A 87 -25.05 3.66 1.23
C VAL A 87 -23.94 3.44 0.21
N VAL A 88 -23.35 4.49 -0.34
CA VAL A 88 -22.22 4.40 -1.28
C VAL A 88 -21.01 3.76 -0.61
N CYS A 89 -20.68 4.13 0.63
CA CYS A 89 -19.58 3.49 1.38
C CYS A 89 -19.79 1.97 1.50
N PHE A 90 -20.97 1.54 1.95
CA PHE A 90 -21.27 0.10 2.03
C PHE A 90 -21.23 -0.57 0.66
N LEU A 91 -21.82 0.05 -0.35
CA LEU A 91 -21.82 -0.47 -1.71
C LEU A 91 -20.38 -0.67 -2.23
N THR A 92 -19.48 0.29 -1.98
CA THR A 92 -18.06 0.16 -2.33
C THR A 92 -17.41 -1.03 -1.64
N TYR A 93 -17.62 -1.22 -0.33
CA TYR A 93 -17.06 -2.37 0.40
C TYR A 93 -17.62 -3.71 -0.09
N PHE A 94 -18.93 -3.82 -0.29
CA PHE A 94 -19.54 -5.04 -0.81
C PHE A 94 -19.07 -5.34 -2.22
N THR A 95 -18.95 -4.32 -3.07
CA THR A 95 -18.44 -4.46 -4.44
C THR A 95 -17.00 -4.92 -4.43
N TYR A 96 -16.15 -4.31 -3.59
CA TYR A 96 -14.76 -4.72 -3.42
C TYR A 96 -14.65 -6.18 -2.95
N PHE A 97 -15.45 -6.58 -1.96
CA PHE A 97 -15.48 -7.96 -1.47
C PHE A 97 -15.93 -8.94 -2.55
N ALA A 98 -16.98 -8.60 -3.30
CA ALA A 98 -17.46 -9.40 -4.42
C ALA A 98 -16.39 -9.55 -5.51
N LEU A 99 -15.69 -8.46 -5.85
CA LEU A 99 -14.58 -8.46 -6.80
C LEU A 99 -13.40 -9.31 -6.29
N ALA A 100 -13.05 -9.20 -5.01
CA ALA A 100 -11.97 -9.99 -4.41
C ALA A 100 -12.28 -11.49 -4.47
N ILE A 101 -13.51 -11.89 -4.13
CA ILE A 101 -13.95 -13.28 -4.27
C ILE A 101 -13.94 -13.71 -5.73
N ALA A 102 -14.50 -12.90 -6.63
CA ALA A 102 -14.56 -13.21 -8.06
C ALA A 102 -13.16 -13.34 -8.69
N ALA A 103 -12.17 -12.61 -8.17
CA ALA A 103 -10.78 -12.67 -8.62
C ALA A 103 -9.96 -13.79 -7.93
N THR A 104 -10.51 -14.48 -6.93
CA THR A 104 -9.80 -15.55 -6.23
C THR A 104 -9.77 -16.82 -7.10
N PRO A 105 -8.60 -17.45 -7.33
CA PRO A 105 -8.52 -18.73 -8.04
C PRO A 105 -9.21 -19.86 -7.28
N SER A 106 -9.46 -20.99 -7.95
CA SER A 106 -10.01 -22.18 -7.29
C SER A 106 -9.15 -22.60 -6.10
N PHE A 107 -9.77 -23.03 -4.98
CA PHE A 107 -9.04 -23.49 -3.79
C PHE A 107 -8.08 -24.65 -4.06
N SER A 108 -8.32 -25.43 -5.11
CA SER A 108 -7.45 -26.54 -5.51
C SER A 108 -6.31 -26.11 -6.43
N ASP A 109 -6.28 -24.86 -6.89
CA ASP A 109 -5.25 -24.36 -7.79
C ASP A 109 -4.00 -23.93 -7.01
N ILE A 110 -2.84 -24.37 -7.49
CA ILE A 110 -1.53 -24.07 -6.90
C ILE A 110 -1.25 -22.57 -6.91
N SER A 111 -1.86 -21.83 -7.84
CA SER A 111 -1.78 -20.36 -7.93
C SER A 111 -2.28 -19.63 -6.67
N THR A 112 -3.02 -20.31 -5.79
CA THR A 112 -3.43 -19.78 -4.48
C THR A 112 -2.25 -19.70 -3.49
N ILE A 113 -1.24 -20.55 -3.66
CA ILE A 113 -0.08 -20.68 -2.75
C ILE A 113 1.20 -20.17 -3.42
N THR A 114 1.31 -20.33 -4.74
CA THR A 114 2.48 -19.92 -5.53
C THR A 114 2.13 -18.78 -6.46
N ASP A 115 3.02 -17.82 -6.64
CA ASP A 115 2.89 -16.76 -7.65
C ASP A 115 3.85 -17.01 -8.84
N SER A 116 3.87 -16.08 -9.79
CA SER A 116 4.76 -16.15 -10.96
C SER A 116 6.23 -15.84 -10.64
N ARG A 117 6.52 -15.38 -9.43
CA ARG A 117 7.88 -15.06 -8.97
C ARG A 117 8.45 -16.13 -8.05
N ALA A 118 7.66 -17.11 -7.65
CA ALA A 118 8.09 -18.26 -6.88
C ALA A 118 9.22 -18.99 -7.59
N HIS A 119 10.34 -19.16 -6.90
CA HIS A 119 11.52 -19.80 -7.45
C HIS A 119 11.49 -21.29 -7.13
N LEU A 120 10.68 -22.02 -7.90
CA LEU A 120 10.51 -23.46 -7.75
C LEU A 120 11.44 -24.23 -8.72
N PRO A 121 11.93 -25.40 -8.31
CA PRO A 121 12.78 -26.21 -9.16
C PRO A 121 12.00 -26.81 -10.34
N ALA A 122 12.65 -26.91 -11.49
CA ALA A 122 12.03 -27.45 -12.70
C ALA A 122 11.66 -28.94 -12.55
N THR A 123 10.43 -29.30 -12.94
CA THR A 123 9.86 -30.66 -12.78
C THR A 123 10.66 -31.77 -13.45
N TYR A 124 11.45 -31.44 -14.49
CA TYR A 124 12.20 -32.41 -15.29
C TYR A 124 13.67 -32.55 -14.88
N HIS A 125 14.13 -31.78 -13.88
CA HIS A 125 15.49 -31.90 -13.37
C HIS A 125 15.56 -32.82 -12.13
N PRO A 126 16.73 -33.42 -11.86
CA PRO A 126 16.95 -34.14 -10.60
C PRO A 126 16.58 -33.23 -9.43
N ASN A 127 15.87 -33.78 -8.44
CA ASN A 127 15.34 -33.00 -7.31
C ASN A 127 16.49 -32.24 -6.62
N PRO A 128 16.55 -30.89 -6.73
CA PRO A 128 17.70 -30.14 -6.25
C PRO A 128 17.79 -30.15 -4.72
N TYR A 129 16.66 -30.35 -4.02
CA TYR A 129 16.68 -30.51 -2.56
C TYR A 129 17.45 -31.78 -2.12
N LEU A 130 17.48 -32.83 -2.95
CA LEU A 130 18.29 -34.02 -2.70
C LEU A 130 19.76 -33.81 -3.05
N ALA A 131 20.04 -33.08 -4.13
CA ALA A 131 21.41 -32.73 -4.50
C ALA A 131 22.08 -31.87 -3.42
N GLN A 132 21.31 -31.00 -2.76
CA GLN A 132 21.72 -30.16 -1.65
C GLN A 132 21.91 -30.91 -0.31
N ALA A 133 21.50 -32.18 -0.21
CA ALA A 133 21.82 -33.00 0.96
C ALA A 133 23.32 -33.34 1.08
N ASN A 134 24.10 -33.13 0.00
CA ASN A 134 25.55 -33.34 0.01
C ASN A 134 26.26 -32.14 0.65
N SER A 135 27.22 -32.42 1.55
CA SER A 135 27.95 -31.39 2.29
C SER A 135 28.84 -30.48 1.43
N ASP A 136 29.19 -30.91 0.22
CA ASP A 136 30.05 -30.17 -0.72
C ASP A 136 29.26 -29.40 -1.80
N ALA A 137 27.92 -29.48 -1.81
CA ALA A 137 27.10 -28.81 -2.80
C ALA A 137 26.97 -27.31 -2.48
N ILE A 138 27.18 -26.44 -3.48
CA ILE A 138 26.85 -25.02 -3.39
C ILE A 138 25.35 -24.89 -3.68
N PRO A 139 24.52 -24.45 -2.71
CA PRO A 139 23.08 -24.45 -2.86
C PRO A 139 22.60 -23.31 -3.74
N GLU A 140 21.80 -23.62 -4.76
CA GLU A 140 20.98 -22.65 -5.46
C GLU A 140 19.76 -22.30 -4.60
N LEU A 141 19.37 -21.03 -4.59
CA LEU A 141 18.29 -20.54 -3.74
C LEU A 141 16.92 -20.85 -4.37
N TYR A 142 16.26 -21.92 -3.92
CA TYR A 142 14.89 -22.26 -4.29
C TYR A 142 13.92 -22.09 -3.12
N ASP A 143 12.69 -21.70 -3.43
CA ASP A 143 11.59 -21.72 -2.46
C ASP A 143 11.22 -23.17 -2.12
N ILE A 144 10.96 -23.46 -0.86
CA ILE A 144 10.63 -24.81 -0.40
C ILE A 144 9.10 -24.97 -0.42
N PRO A 145 8.53 -25.96 -1.14
CA PRO A 145 7.09 -26.13 -1.20
C PRO A 145 6.52 -26.49 0.18
N ILE A 146 5.39 -25.88 0.53
CA ILE A 146 4.76 -26.03 1.84
C ILE A 146 4.45 -27.50 2.19
N GLY A 147 4.14 -28.34 1.20
CA GLY A 147 3.92 -29.77 1.41
C GLY A 147 5.18 -30.50 1.92
N LEU A 148 6.36 -30.11 1.45
CA LEU A 148 7.64 -30.67 1.93
C LEU A 148 7.94 -30.19 3.36
N VAL A 149 7.76 -28.91 3.64
CA VAL A 149 7.90 -28.35 5.00
C VAL A 149 6.95 -29.06 5.97
N ASN A 150 5.69 -29.26 5.57
CA ASN A 150 4.68 -29.90 6.39
C ASN A 150 5.07 -31.36 6.71
N ARG A 151 5.51 -32.12 5.71
CA ARG A 151 5.94 -33.51 5.88
C ARG A 151 7.18 -33.65 6.77
N VAL A 152 8.14 -32.72 6.67
CA VAL A 152 9.34 -32.73 7.52
C VAL A 152 9.02 -32.33 8.95
N THR A 153 8.17 -31.31 9.13
CA THR A 153 7.85 -30.76 10.46
C THR A 153 6.87 -31.64 11.23
N TYR A 154 5.83 -32.15 10.57
CA TYR A 154 4.70 -32.83 11.21
C TYR A 154 4.64 -34.33 10.90
N GLY A 155 5.52 -34.85 10.04
CA GLY A 155 5.53 -36.25 9.64
C GLY A 155 4.58 -36.56 8.48
N PRO A 156 4.54 -37.84 8.05
CA PRO A 156 3.65 -38.27 6.97
C PRO A 156 2.18 -38.18 7.39
N LEU A 157 1.30 -37.93 6.41
CA LEU A 157 -0.14 -38.00 6.62
C LEU A 157 -0.51 -39.42 7.10
N PRO A 158 -1.30 -39.58 8.17
CA PRO A 158 -1.86 -40.89 8.51
C PRO A 158 -2.77 -41.36 7.37
N GLU A 159 -2.64 -42.63 6.98
CA GLU A 159 -3.48 -43.29 5.96
C GLU A 159 -4.95 -43.42 6.38
#